data_AF-A0A355PJG4-F1
#
_entry.id   AF-A0A355PJG4-F1
#
_cell.length_a   1.000
_cell.length_b   1.000
_cell.length_c   1.000
_cell.angle_alpha   90.00
_cell.angle_beta   90.00
_cell.angle_gamma   90.00
#
_symmetry.space_group_name_H-M   'P 1'
#
loop_
_entity.id
_entity.type
_entity.pdbx_description
1 polymer ?
#
loop_
_entity_poly.entity_id
_entity_poly.type
_entity_poly.pdbx_seq_one_letter_code
_entity_poly.pdbx_strand_id
1 'polypeptide(L)'
;MLNKRGQGFIEYLLMVSLVVIVLIASDSAFLRETTIKPVAGIQPQTTQMEDNHVVDHGNGVYYFPYIGKYYAEALSKFIEKRKDLVFVSEASDNTGLRGSTFGYIVVFRQK
;
A
#
# COMPACT_ATOMS: atom_id res chain seq x y z
N MET A 1 40.54 -33.15 6.02
CA MET A 1 39.41 -33.44 6.95
C MET A 1 38.66 -32.15 7.19
N LEU A 2 37.54 -31.93 6.49
CA LEU A 2 36.72 -30.72 6.61
C LEU A 2 35.88 -30.81 7.89
N ASN A 3 35.93 -29.75 8.70
CA ASN A 3 35.42 -29.72 10.06
C ASN A 3 33.87 -29.79 10.06
N LYS A 4 33.29 -30.85 10.64
CA LYS A 4 31.84 -31.15 10.68
C LYS A 4 30.95 -30.06 11.31
N ARG A 5 31.53 -28.99 11.86
CA ARG A 5 30.79 -27.87 12.48
C ARG A 5 30.29 -26.81 11.48
N GLY A 6 30.84 -26.75 10.26
CA GLY A 6 30.39 -25.79 9.24
C GLY A 6 29.18 -26.24 8.43
N GLN A 7 28.85 -27.53 8.45
CA GLN A 7 27.87 -28.13 7.55
C GLN A 7 26.42 -27.84 7.99
N GLY A 8 26.15 -27.84 9.30
CA GLY A 8 24.82 -27.52 9.84
C GLY A 8 24.42 -26.04 9.70
N PHE A 9 25.38 -25.12 9.65
CA PHE A 9 25.09 -23.69 9.48
C PHE A 9 24.64 -23.36 8.04
N ILE A 10 25.22 -24.04 7.05
CA ILE A 10 24.83 -23.89 5.64
C ILE A 10 23.44 -24.47 5.39
N GLU A 11 23.12 -25.63 5.98
CA GLU A 11 21.79 -26.23 5.87
C GLU A 11 20.70 -25.38 6.54
N TYR A 12 21.00 -24.76 7.69
CA TYR A 12 20.07 -23.86 8.36
C TYR A 12 19.81 -22.59 7.53
N LEU A 13 20.86 -22.02 6.92
CA LEU A 13 20.74 -20.84 6.07
C LEU A 13 19.94 -21.13 4.78
N LEU A 14 20.12 -22.33 4.20
CA LEU A 14 19.34 -22.80 3.05
C LEU A 14 17.86 -23.02 3.40
N MET A 15 17.55 -23.57 4.57
CA MET A 15 16.16 -23.75 5.01
C MET A 15 15.46 -22.42 5.29
N VAL A 16 16.11 -21.45 5.93
CA VAL A 16 15.52 -20.14 6.20
C VAL A 16 15.27 -19.37 4.89
N SER A 17 16.19 -19.43 3.93
CA SER A 17 15.97 -18.83 2.59
C SER A 17 14.79 -19.46 1.84
N LEU A 18 14.60 -20.78 1.94
CA LEU A 18 13.49 -21.44 1.25
C LEU A 18 12.13 -21.02 1.81
N VAL A 19 12.01 -20.84 3.13
CA VAL A 19 10.76 -20.39 3.78
C VAL A 19 10.41 -18.95 3.39
N VAL A 20 11.41 -18.07 3.26
CA VAL A 20 11.18 -16.67 2.82
C VAL A 20 10.73 -16.61 1.35
N ILE A 21 11.25 -17.47 0.47
CA ILE A 21 10.85 -17.49 -0.95
C ILE A 21 9.41 -18.00 -1.12
N VAL A 22 8.96 -18.98 -0.32
CA VAL A 22 7.58 -19.50 -0.41
C VAL A 22 6.54 -18.48 0.07
N LEU A 23 6.88 -17.62 1.03
CA LEU A 23 5.98 -16.57 1.52
C LEU A 23 5.73 -15.44 0.52
N ILE A 24 6.64 -15.18 -0.43
CA ILE A 24 6.47 -14.13 -1.44
C ILE A 24 5.63 -14.61 -2.64
N ALA A 25 5.47 -15.93 -2.82
CA ALA A 25 4.75 -16.50 -3.96
C ALA A 25 3.23 -16.61 -3.77
N SER A 26 2.71 -16.34 -2.57
CA SER A 26 1.29 -16.58 -2.25
C SER A 26 0.37 -15.39 -2.53
N ASP A 27 0.89 -14.21 -2.86
CA ASP A 27 0.08 -12.98 -3.09
C ASP A 27 -0.06 -12.58 -4.57
N SER A 28 0.44 -13.40 -5.49
CA SER A 28 0.43 -13.07 -6.94
C SER A 28 -0.79 -13.60 -7.69
N ALA A 29 -1.73 -14.27 -7.01
CA ALA A 29 -2.80 -15.04 -7.67
C ALA A 29 -4.18 -14.36 -7.68
N PHE A 30 -4.27 -13.05 -7.44
CA PHE A 30 -5.56 -12.36 -7.51
C PHE A 30 -5.53 -11.04 -8.29
N LEU A 31 -5.18 -11.13 -9.58
CA LEU A 31 -5.67 -10.19 -10.58
C LEU A 31 -6.32 -10.99 -11.71
N ARG A 32 -7.53 -11.50 -11.45
CA ARG A 32 -8.45 -11.83 -12.54
C ARG A 32 -8.91 -10.51 -13.15
N GLU A 33 -8.19 -10.08 -14.17
CA GLU A 33 -8.61 -9.03 -15.07
C GLU A 33 -9.91 -9.51 -15.75
N THR A 34 -11.04 -9.10 -15.18
CA THR A 34 -12.32 -9.21 -15.87
C THR A 34 -12.27 -8.14 -16.95
N THR A 35 -11.88 -8.54 -18.16
CA THR A 35 -12.07 -7.73 -19.36
C THR A 35 -13.57 -7.57 -19.58
N ILE A 36 -14.15 -6.58 -18.92
CA ILE A 36 -15.49 -6.12 -19.21
C ILE A 36 -15.39 -5.45 -20.58
N LYS A 37 -15.88 -6.14 -21.63
CA LYS A 37 -16.10 -5.49 -22.92
C LYS A 37 -17.01 -4.27 -22.67
N PRO A 38 -16.61 -3.05 -23.04
CA PRO A 38 -17.45 -1.88 -22.81
C PRO A 38 -18.75 -2.06 -23.61
N VAL A 39 -19.86 -2.20 -22.90
CA VAL A 39 -21.19 -1.98 -23.49
C VAL A 39 -21.22 -0.51 -23.87
N ALA A 40 -21.28 -0.24 -25.18
CA ALA A 40 -21.43 1.11 -25.71
C ALA A 40 -22.65 1.77 -25.06
N GLY A 41 -22.41 2.73 -24.15
CA GLY A 41 -23.47 3.57 -23.59
C GLY A 41 -23.51 3.72 -22.07
N ILE A 42 -22.71 2.98 -21.29
CA ILE A 42 -22.55 3.26 -19.85
C ILE A 42 -21.07 3.49 -19.60
N GLN A 43 -20.64 4.73 -19.85
CA GLN A 43 -19.35 5.21 -19.38
C GLN A 43 -19.37 5.06 -17.85
N PRO A 44 -18.40 4.35 -17.22
CA PRO A 44 -18.33 4.32 -15.78
C PRO A 44 -18.26 5.78 -15.34
N GLN A 45 -19.30 6.23 -14.64
CA GLN A 45 -19.24 7.50 -13.95
C GLN A 45 -18.17 7.31 -12.89
N THR A 46 -16.93 7.62 -13.25
CA THR A 46 -15.93 8.06 -12.30
C THR A 46 -16.56 9.26 -11.65
N THR A 47 -17.26 9.04 -10.54
CA THR A 47 -17.54 10.07 -9.57
C THR A 47 -16.15 10.61 -9.25
N GLN A 48 -15.79 11.71 -9.91
CA GLN A 48 -14.62 12.48 -9.57
C GLN A 48 -14.92 12.97 -8.16
N MET A 49 -14.52 12.19 -7.15
CA MET A 49 -14.23 12.77 -5.85
C MET A 49 -13.24 13.87 -6.14
N GLU A 50 -13.72 15.11 -6.11
CA GLU A 50 -12.88 16.28 -6.16
C GLU A 50 -11.73 16.05 -5.17
N ASP A 51 -10.53 16.27 -5.68
CA ASP A 51 -9.22 16.08 -5.04
C ASP A 51 -9.00 17.00 -3.81
N ASN A 52 -10.06 17.65 -3.33
CA ASN A 52 -9.99 18.89 -2.56
C ASN A 52 -9.85 18.69 -1.04
N HIS A 53 -9.68 17.46 -0.55
CA HIS A 53 -9.68 17.22 0.90
C HIS A 53 -8.40 16.60 1.46
N VAL A 54 -7.36 16.31 0.65
CA VAL A 54 -6.05 15.97 1.24
C VAL A 54 -5.43 17.25 1.80
N VAL A 55 -5.15 17.26 3.10
CA VAL A 55 -4.58 18.42 3.80
C VAL A 55 -3.07 18.26 3.87
N ASP A 56 -2.32 19.19 3.28
CA ASP A 56 -0.86 19.26 3.42
C ASP A 56 -0.50 19.93 4.76
N HIS A 57 0.16 19.20 5.65
CA HIS A 57 0.67 19.72 6.93
C HIS A 57 2.13 20.19 6.83
N GLY A 58 2.73 20.14 5.64
CA GLY A 58 4.12 20.44 5.39
C GLY A 58 5.07 19.29 5.74
N ASN A 59 6.34 19.42 5.38
CA ASN A 59 7.40 18.46 5.68
C ASN A 59 7.10 17.01 5.25
N GLY A 60 6.35 16.85 4.15
CA GLY A 60 5.95 15.55 3.64
C GLY A 60 4.83 14.87 4.43
N VAL A 61 4.17 15.56 5.36
CA VAL A 61 3.06 15.03 6.14
C VAL A 61 1.73 15.49 5.54
N TYR A 62 0.86 14.53 5.25
CA TYR A 62 -0.44 14.76 4.63
C TYR A 62 -1.54 14.08 5.44
N TYR A 63 -2.69 14.71 5.57
CA TYR A 63 -3.89 14.10 6.17
C TYR A 63 -4.93 13.77 5.11
N PHE A 64 -5.41 12.53 5.14
CA PHE A 64 -6.42 11.98 4.25
C PHE A 64 -7.70 11.76 5.05
N PRO A 65 -8.74 12.60 4.91
CA PRO A 65 -10.01 12.48 5.63
C PRO A 65 -10.93 11.43 4.99
N TYR A 66 -10.37 10.24 4.74
CA TYR A 66 -11.05 9.14 4.07
C TYR A 66 -10.76 7.85 4.83
N ILE A 67 -11.67 6.89 4.71
CA ILE A 67 -11.55 5.56 5.33
C ILE A 67 -11.80 4.44 4.33
N GLY A 68 -11.25 3.26 4.62
CA GLY A 68 -11.47 2.04 3.83
C GLY A 68 -11.13 2.23 2.35
N LYS A 69 -12.06 1.87 1.46
CA LYS A 69 -11.84 1.93 0.00
C LYS A 69 -11.56 3.35 -0.51
N TYR A 70 -12.18 4.37 0.08
CA TYR A 70 -12.03 5.75 -0.36
C TYR A 70 -10.64 6.30 0.01
N TYR A 71 -10.08 5.85 1.13
CA TYR A 71 -8.68 6.12 1.48
C TYR A 71 -7.73 5.53 0.44
N ALA A 72 -7.90 4.25 0.10
CA ALA A 72 -7.05 3.57 -0.88
C ALA A 72 -7.11 4.25 -2.26
N GLU A 73 -8.30 4.63 -2.72
CA GLU A 73 -8.48 5.37 -3.98
C GLU A 73 -7.81 6.75 -3.94
N ALA A 74 -7.98 7.50 -2.85
CA ALA A 74 -7.36 8.82 -2.69
C ALA A 74 -5.83 8.74 -2.63
N LEU A 75 -5.29 7.80 -1.86
CA LEU A 75 -3.84 7.59 -1.73
C LEU A 75 -3.23 7.18 -3.08
N SER A 76 -3.89 6.28 -3.82
CA SER A 76 -3.43 5.84 -5.14
C SER A 76 -3.33 7.02 -6.12
N LYS A 77 -4.39 7.85 -6.20
CA LYS A 77 -4.39 9.06 -7.04
C LYS A 77 -3.35 10.09 -6.59
N PHE A 78 -3.16 10.24 -5.28
CA PHE A 78 -2.15 11.16 -4.74
C PHE A 78 -0.73 10.75 -5.15
N ILE A 79 -0.38 9.47 -5.01
CA ILE A 79 0.92 8.92 -5.43
C ILE A 79 1.07 8.98 -6.96
N GLU A 80 -0.02 8.87 -7.71
CA GLU A 80 0.00 9.05 -9.15
C GLU A 80 0.39 10.47 -9.55
N LYS A 81 -0.16 11.48 -8.87
CA LYS A 81 0.11 12.90 -9.14
C LYS A 81 1.45 13.37 -8.60
N ARG A 82 1.86 12.90 -7.43
CA ARG A 82 3.08 13.32 -6.72
C ARG A 82 4.22 12.33 -6.92
N LYS A 83 4.66 12.19 -8.18
CA LYS A 83 5.80 11.33 -8.56
C LYS A 83 7.13 11.78 -7.96
N ASP A 84 7.20 12.98 -7.40
CA ASP A 84 8.33 13.55 -6.65
C ASP A 84 8.47 12.97 -5.24
N LEU A 85 7.42 12.31 -4.72
CA LEU A 85 7.36 11.79 -3.37
C LEU A 85 7.51 10.26 -3.31
N VAL A 86 7.98 9.77 -2.17
CA VAL A 86 8.06 8.34 -1.80
C VAL A 86 7.30 8.14 -0.50
N PHE A 87 6.37 7.18 -0.49
CA PHE A 87 5.65 6.77 0.71
C PHE A 87 6.63 6.25 1.77
N VAL A 88 6.48 6.71 3.02
CA VAL A 88 7.32 6.32 4.15
C VAL A 88 6.51 5.53 5.18
N SER A 89 5.40 6.11 5.64
CA SER A 89 4.56 5.50 6.68
C SER A 89 3.17 6.10 6.70
N GLU A 90 2.25 5.42 7.39
CA GLU A 90 0.89 5.88 7.66
C GLU A 90 0.45 5.55 9.08
N ALA A 91 -0.50 6.31 9.60
CA ALA A 91 -1.18 6.03 10.86
C ALA A 91 -2.65 6.49 10.79
N SER A 92 -3.55 5.71 11.39
CA SER A 92 -4.93 6.16 11.58
C SER A 92 -4.98 7.30 12.60
N ASP A 93 -5.86 8.27 12.37
CA ASP A 93 -5.99 9.41 13.27
C ASP A 93 -6.64 9.05 14.62
N ASN A 94 -7.47 8.01 14.65
CA ASN A 94 -8.23 7.51 15.80
C ASN A 94 -8.96 8.63 16.57
N THR A 95 -9.33 9.71 15.88
CA THR A 95 -9.94 10.90 16.47
C THR A 95 -11.44 10.75 16.68
N GLY A 96 -12.04 9.65 16.22
CA GLY A 96 -13.46 9.42 16.25
C GLY A 96 -14.02 8.85 17.55
N LEU A 97 -15.35 8.93 17.66
CA LEU A 97 -16.08 8.42 18.82
C LEU A 97 -15.75 6.93 19.02
N ARG A 98 -15.42 6.55 20.25
CA ARG A 98 -15.05 5.18 20.66
C ARG A 98 -13.79 4.62 19.96
N GLY A 99 -12.84 5.48 19.57
CA GLY A 99 -11.63 5.05 18.89
C GLY A 99 -11.84 4.74 17.41
N SER A 100 -12.91 5.29 16.82
CA SER A 100 -13.13 5.18 15.37
C SER A 100 -12.10 6.02 14.61
N THR A 101 -11.70 5.54 13.44
CA THR A 101 -10.84 6.29 12.51
C THR A 101 -11.71 7.16 11.60
N PHE A 102 -11.33 8.43 11.42
CA PHE A 102 -11.95 9.32 10.44
C PHE A 102 -11.02 9.68 9.29
N GLY A 103 -9.73 9.42 9.45
CA GLY A 103 -8.75 9.60 8.41
C GLY A 103 -7.39 9.02 8.76
N TYR A 104 -6.43 9.28 7.89
CA TYR A 104 -5.07 8.78 8.01
C TYR A 104 -4.08 9.94 7.88
N ILE A 105 -3.07 9.94 8.73
CA ILE A 105 -1.89 10.77 8.56
C ILE A 105 -0.87 9.93 7.80
N VAL A 106 -0.40 10.44 6.67
CA VAL A 106 0.53 9.75 5.78
C VAL A 106 1.78 10.59 5.61
N VAL A 107 2.93 9.96 5.76
CA VAL A 107 4.24 10.59 5.65
C VAL A 107 4.90 10.15 4.36
N PHE A 108 5.40 11.14 3.62
CA PHE A 108 6.19 11.00 2.43
C PHE A 108 7.54 11.68 2.60
N ARG A 109 8.52 11.26 1.81
CA ARG A 109 9.78 11.98 1.62
C ARG A 109 9.98 12.32 0.16
N GLN A 110 10.81 13.32 -0.14
CA GLN A 110 11.27 13.53 -1.51
C GLN A 110 12.12 12.34 -1.96
N LYS A 111 12.07 12.07 -3.26
CA LYS A 111 12.92 11.05 -3.91
C LYS A 111 14.40 11.35 -3.78
#